data_AF-V4XX88-F1
#
_entry.id   AF-V4XX88-F1
#
_cell.length_a   1.000
_cell.length_b   1.000
_cell.length_c   1.000
_cell.angle_alpha   90.00
_cell.angle_beta   90.00
_cell.angle_gamma   90.00
#
_symmetry.space_group_name_H-M   'P 1'
#
loop_
_entity.id
_entity.type
_entity.pdbx_description
1 polymer ?
#
loop_
_entity_poly.entity_id
_entity_poly.type
_entity_poly.pdbx_seq_one_letter_code
_entity_poly.pdbx_strand_id
1 'polypeptide(L)'
;MSDGPTTRTITVADVSGGPGGDGTAPGASVSLPVVELLTGRGFVTGKSGSGKSNTASVVAERLLDDGYPLLIVDVEGEYYGLKEEYELLHAGADDECDIQVAPEHAEKLASLALEQNVPIVLDVSGYLDEAVADELVFETARHLFAKEKKLKQPFLLLVEEVHEYIPEGGGTTDAGRMLVKIGKRGRKHGLGLLGISQRPANVKKDYITQCDWLCWHRLTWDNDTQVVRRIIDREHAEAVEDLDDGEAFLMTDWSESIRRVQFHRKRTFDAGATPASTTSSGPS
;
A
#
# COMPACT_ATOMS: atom_id res chain seq x y z
N MET A 1 30.94 -23.82 -3.51
CA MET A 1 29.99 -22.84 -4.05
C MET A 1 29.27 -22.26 -2.85
N SER A 2 29.67 -21.06 -2.40
CA SER A 2 28.94 -20.38 -1.34
C SER A 2 27.67 -19.82 -1.97
N ASP A 3 26.52 -20.34 -1.55
CA ASP A 3 25.26 -19.64 -1.76
C ASP A 3 25.44 -18.21 -1.25
N GLY A 4 25.20 -17.22 -2.13
CA GLY A 4 25.04 -15.85 -1.67
C GLY A 4 23.85 -15.76 -0.70
N PRO A 5 23.71 -14.70 0.10
CA PRO A 5 22.51 -14.55 0.93
C PRO A 5 21.29 -14.63 0.02
N THR A 6 20.49 -15.70 0.18
CA THR A 6 19.25 -15.89 -0.57
C THR A 6 18.36 -14.69 -0.25
N THR A 7 18.14 -13.81 -1.23
CA THR A 7 17.25 -12.67 -1.06
C THR A 7 15.86 -13.22 -0.71
N ARG A 8 15.36 -12.95 0.50
CA ARG A 8 14.04 -13.39 0.92
C ARG A 8 12.98 -12.75 0.02
N THR A 9 12.03 -13.55 -0.46
CA THR A 9 10.95 -13.09 -1.34
C THR A 9 9.61 -13.58 -0.83
N ILE A 10 8.54 -12.84 -1.14
CA ILE A 10 7.15 -13.25 -0.90
C ILE A 10 6.40 -13.41 -2.22
N THR A 11 5.65 -14.50 -2.37
CA THR A 11 4.83 -14.75 -3.56
C THR A 11 3.46 -14.09 -3.42
N VAL A 12 3.13 -13.19 -4.34
CA VAL A 12 1.97 -12.29 -4.23
C VAL A 12 0.97 -12.44 -5.38
N ALA A 13 1.38 -13.02 -6.49
CA ALA A 13 0.59 -13.08 -7.71
C ALA A 13 1.09 -14.23 -8.60
N ASP A 14 0.31 -14.54 -9.63
CA ASP A 14 0.74 -15.32 -10.78
C ASP A 14 0.69 -14.45 -12.04
N VAL A 15 1.54 -14.73 -13.03
CA VAL A 15 1.49 -14.05 -14.33
C VAL A 15 0.15 -14.33 -14.99
N SER A 16 -0.52 -13.29 -15.48
CA SER A 16 -1.74 -13.43 -16.26
C SER A 16 -1.47 -13.18 -17.75
N GLY A 17 -2.31 -13.78 -18.60
CA GLY A 17 -2.17 -13.63 -20.06
C GLY A 17 -2.77 -12.31 -20.55
N GLY A 18 -2.29 -11.80 -21.67
CA GLY A 18 -2.82 -10.60 -22.32
C GLY A 18 -1.72 -9.65 -22.80
N PRO A 19 -2.10 -8.53 -23.43
CA PRO A 19 -1.15 -7.48 -23.82
C PRO A 19 -0.47 -6.84 -22.59
N GLY A 20 0.69 -6.20 -22.80
CA GLY A 20 1.44 -5.47 -21.78
C GLY A 20 2.23 -6.33 -20.77
N GLY A 21 2.37 -7.64 -21.02
CA GLY A 21 3.26 -8.52 -20.27
C GLY A 21 4.62 -8.71 -20.94
N ASP A 22 5.63 -9.11 -20.16
CA ASP A 22 7.02 -9.36 -20.60
C ASP A 22 7.22 -10.67 -21.38
N GLY A 23 6.15 -11.39 -21.70
CA GLY A 23 6.19 -12.69 -22.38
C GLY A 23 6.39 -13.89 -21.44
N THR A 24 6.45 -13.69 -20.13
CA THR A 24 6.45 -14.80 -19.16
C THR A 24 5.16 -15.61 -19.30
N ALA A 25 5.26 -16.94 -19.14
CA ALA A 25 4.12 -17.84 -19.30
C ALA A 25 3.03 -17.57 -18.25
N PRO A 26 1.74 -17.49 -18.65
CA PRO A 26 0.64 -17.40 -17.71
C PRO A 26 0.65 -18.54 -16.68
N GLY A 27 0.34 -18.21 -15.43
CA GLY A 27 0.39 -19.13 -14.29
C GLY A 27 1.78 -19.26 -13.63
N ALA A 28 2.81 -18.59 -14.15
CA ALA A 28 4.10 -18.52 -13.46
C ALA A 28 4.01 -17.64 -12.21
N SER A 29 4.45 -18.14 -11.06
CA SER A 29 4.38 -17.38 -9.82
C SER A 29 5.30 -16.17 -9.80
N VAL A 30 4.80 -15.07 -9.25
CA VAL A 30 5.48 -13.79 -9.12
C VAL A 30 5.82 -13.56 -7.65
N SER A 31 7.13 -13.52 -7.37
CA SER A 31 7.65 -13.22 -6.04
C SER A 31 8.38 -11.88 -6.02
N LEU A 32 8.21 -11.15 -4.93
CA LEU A 32 8.80 -9.82 -4.72
C LEU A 32 9.85 -9.87 -3.59
N PRO A 33 11.02 -9.21 -3.75
CA PRO A 33 12.03 -9.13 -2.70
C PRO A 33 11.52 -8.38 -1.48
N VAL A 34 11.57 -9.02 -0.31
CA VAL A 34 11.05 -8.45 0.94
C VAL A 34 11.75 -7.14 1.29
N VAL A 35 13.07 -7.06 1.12
CA VAL A 35 13.84 -5.85 1.46
C VAL A 35 13.46 -4.67 0.55
N GLU A 36 13.20 -4.92 -0.74
CA GLU A 36 12.78 -3.85 -1.66
C GLU A 36 11.37 -3.37 -1.34
N LEU A 37 10.46 -4.25 -0.91
CA LEU A 37 9.14 -3.86 -0.43
C LEU A 37 9.19 -3.05 0.87
N LEU A 38 9.95 -3.53 1.86
CA LEU A 38 10.01 -2.91 3.18
C LEU A 38 10.78 -1.59 3.21
N THR A 39 11.74 -1.38 2.30
CA THR A 39 12.62 -0.20 2.35
C THR A 39 12.48 0.71 1.13
N GLY A 40 11.94 0.20 0.03
CA GLY A 40 11.70 0.95 -1.19
C GLY A 40 10.43 1.80 -1.11
N ARG A 41 10.17 2.49 -2.21
CA ARG A 41 8.97 3.26 -2.44
C ARG A 41 8.09 2.53 -3.44
N GLY A 42 6.84 2.28 -3.06
CA GLY A 42 5.85 1.64 -3.92
C GLY A 42 4.65 2.52 -4.17
N PHE A 43 3.96 2.29 -5.28
CA PHE A 43 2.66 2.88 -5.53
C PHE A 43 1.69 1.90 -6.19
N VAL A 44 0.48 1.77 -5.61
CA VAL A 44 -0.62 0.93 -6.14
C VAL A 44 -1.79 1.81 -6.51
N THR A 45 -2.35 1.61 -7.70
CA THR A 45 -3.45 2.42 -8.21
C THR A 45 -4.41 1.65 -9.11
N GLY A 46 -5.59 2.22 -9.37
CA GLY A 46 -6.74 1.56 -10.02
C GLY A 46 -8.09 2.10 -9.54
N LYS A 47 -9.15 1.97 -10.32
CA LYS A 47 -10.50 2.42 -9.92
C LYS A 47 -11.04 1.61 -8.73
N SER A 48 -12.11 2.07 -8.09
CA SER A 48 -12.81 1.28 -7.05
C SER A 48 -13.22 -0.11 -7.58
N GLY A 49 -13.07 -1.14 -6.72
CA GLY A 49 -13.31 -2.54 -7.04
C GLY A 49 -12.25 -3.24 -7.90
N SER A 50 -11.23 -2.52 -8.40
CA SER A 50 -10.25 -3.11 -9.31
C SER A 50 -9.27 -4.10 -8.67
N GLY A 51 -9.16 -4.15 -7.33
CA GLY A 51 -8.23 -5.02 -6.61
C GLY A 51 -7.05 -4.34 -5.90
N LYS A 52 -7.00 -3.00 -5.82
CA LYS A 52 -5.94 -2.26 -5.11
C LYS A 52 -5.78 -2.66 -3.64
N SER A 53 -6.86 -2.56 -2.87
CA SER A 53 -6.86 -2.87 -1.42
C SER A 53 -6.53 -4.36 -1.23
N ASN A 54 -7.00 -5.24 -2.12
CA ASN A 54 -6.58 -6.64 -2.14
C ASN A 54 -5.06 -6.81 -2.35
N THR A 55 -4.45 -6.12 -3.32
CA THR A 55 -2.99 -6.16 -3.51
C THR A 55 -2.23 -5.71 -2.26
N ALA A 56 -2.68 -4.62 -1.65
CA ALA A 56 -2.10 -4.10 -0.43
C ALA A 56 -2.22 -5.08 0.74
N SER A 57 -3.42 -5.66 0.95
CA SER A 57 -3.65 -6.70 1.95
C SER A 57 -2.80 -7.94 1.68
N VAL A 58 -2.69 -8.43 0.44
CA VAL A 58 -1.84 -9.58 0.11
C VAL A 58 -0.38 -9.29 0.45
N VAL A 59 0.14 -8.11 0.13
CA VAL A 59 1.51 -7.73 0.51
C VAL A 59 1.64 -7.68 2.04
N ALA A 60 0.70 -7.05 2.75
CA ALA A 60 0.69 -6.99 4.21
C ALA A 60 0.65 -8.38 4.84
N GLU A 61 -0.29 -9.24 4.45
CA GLU A 61 -0.43 -10.62 4.92
C GLU A 61 0.87 -11.41 4.76
N ARG A 62 1.49 -11.33 3.58
CA ARG A 62 2.74 -12.07 3.31
C ARG A 62 3.92 -11.55 4.12
N LEU A 63 3.98 -10.24 4.38
CA LEU A 63 5.00 -9.67 5.27
C LEU A 63 4.76 -10.09 6.72
N LEU A 64 3.51 -10.08 7.17
CA LEU A 64 3.12 -10.49 8.52
C LEU A 64 3.34 -11.99 8.77
N ASP A 65 3.03 -12.85 7.78
CA ASP A 65 3.35 -14.29 7.80
C ASP A 65 4.83 -14.54 8.07
N ASP A 66 5.69 -13.67 7.54
CA ASP A 66 7.14 -13.72 7.66
C ASP A 66 7.69 -12.97 8.89
N GLY A 67 6.81 -12.40 9.73
CA GLY A 67 7.17 -11.68 10.95
C GLY A 67 7.73 -10.27 10.73
N TYR A 68 7.47 -9.66 9.57
CA TYR A 68 7.85 -8.27 9.31
C TYR A 68 6.70 -7.33 9.68
N PRO A 69 6.87 -6.47 10.71
CA PRO A 69 5.84 -5.52 11.09
C PRO A 69 5.75 -4.39 10.06
N LEU A 70 4.58 -3.77 10.01
CA LEU A 70 4.28 -2.61 9.19
C LEU A 70 3.28 -1.70 9.91
N LEU A 71 3.20 -0.44 9.46
CA LEU A 71 2.16 0.49 9.90
C LEU A 71 1.33 0.89 8.68
N ILE A 72 0.02 0.76 8.78
CA ILE A 72 -0.96 1.18 7.78
C ILE A 72 -1.63 2.45 8.26
N VAL A 73 -1.59 3.52 7.47
CA VAL A 73 -2.49 4.66 7.63
C VAL A 73 -3.73 4.34 6.81
N ASP A 74 -4.83 4.06 7.51
CA ASP A 74 -6.09 3.53 6.97
C ASP A 74 -7.12 4.66 6.92
N VAL A 75 -7.43 5.11 5.70
CA VAL A 75 -8.27 6.28 5.46
C VAL A 75 -9.74 5.87 5.28
N GLU A 76 -9.97 4.68 4.71
CA GLU A 76 -11.31 4.15 4.49
C GLU A 76 -11.79 3.26 5.66
N GLY A 77 -10.90 2.88 6.58
CA GLY A 77 -11.23 2.07 7.77
C GLY A 77 -11.44 0.60 7.42
N GLU A 78 -10.71 0.06 6.44
CA GLU A 78 -10.93 -1.29 5.91
C GLU A 78 -9.86 -2.30 6.33
N TYR A 79 -8.69 -1.84 6.79
CA TYR A 79 -7.56 -2.70 7.11
C TYR A 79 -7.64 -3.33 8.50
N TYR A 80 -8.57 -2.91 9.36
CA TYR A 80 -8.84 -3.62 10.62
C TYR A 80 -9.22 -5.09 10.41
N GLY A 81 -9.73 -5.46 9.22
CA GLY A 81 -10.02 -6.84 8.83
C GLY A 81 -8.80 -7.78 8.93
N LEU A 82 -7.57 -7.25 8.89
CA LEU A 82 -6.35 -8.02 9.14
C LEU A 82 -6.33 -8.67 10.54
N LYS A 83 -7.05 -8.13 11.52
CA LYS A 83 -7.11 -8.66 12.90
C LYS A 83 -7.72 -10.06 13.02
N GLU A 84 -8.41 -10.53 11.99
CA GLU A 84 -8.95 -11.89 11.99
C GLU A 84 -7.86 -12.96 12.06
N GLU A 85 -6.72 -12.70 11.40
CA GLU A 85 -5.63 -13.68 11.28
C GLU A 85 -4.33 -13.20 11.96
N TYR A 86 -4.19 -11.89 12.22
CA TYR A 86 -2.95 -11.31 12.75
C TYR A 86 -3.18 -10.55 14.06
N GLU A 87 -2.28 -10.78 15.02
CA GLU A 87 -2.21 -9.97 16.24
C GLU A 87 -1.56 -8.61 15.90
N LEU A 88 -2.41 -7.59 15.77
CA LEU A 88 -2.01 -6.21 15.48
C LEU A 88 -2.81 -5.23 16.33
N LEU A 89 -2.29 -4.01 16.45
CA LEU A 89 -2.94 -2.92 17.16
C LEU A 89 -3.76 -2.07 16.18
N HIS A 90 -5.07 -1.98 16.39
CA HIS A 90 -5.94 -1.02 15.70
C HIS A 90 -6.12 0.21 16.57
N ALA A 91 -5.59 1.35 16.11
CA ALA A 91 -5.56 2.60 16.83
C ALA A 91 -6.20 3.70 15.99
N GLY A 92 -7.15 4.46 16.56
CA GLY A 92 -7.86 5.52 15.86
C GLY A 92 -8.67 6.40 16.81
N ALA A 93 -9.69 7.09 16.29
CA ALA A 93 -10.58 7.91 17.12
C ALA A 93 -11.80 7.14 17.64
N ASP A 94 -12.23 6.09 16.92
CA ASP A 94 -13.48 5.41 17.17
C ASP A 94 -13.41 4.43 18.35
N ASP A 95 -14.56 4.18 18.98
CA ASP A 95 -14.70 3.25 20.10
C ASP A 95 -14.45 1.77 19.70
N GLU A 96 -14.49 1.47 18.39
CA GLU A 96 -14.19 0.15 17.85
C GLU A 96 -12.68 -0.14 17.77
N CYS A 97 -11.83 0.90 17.86
CA CYS A 97 -10.38 0.74 17.93
C CYS A 97 -9.96 0.13 19.27
N ASP A 98 -8.86 -0.66 19.27
CA ASP A 98 -8.30 -1.21 20.51
C ASP A 98 -7.87 -0.11 21.49
N ILE A 99 -7.39 1.00 20.92
CA ILE A 99 -7.02 2.20 21.65
C ILE A 99 -7.48 3.45 20.90
N GLN A 100 -7.96 4.43 21.65
CA GLN A 100 -8.17 5.78 21.14
C GLN A 100 -6.87 6.56 21.18
N VAL A 101 -6.49 7.18 20.05
CA VAL A 101 -5.24 7.93 19.92
C VAL A 101 -5.46 9.35 19.40
N ALA A 102 -4.44 10.17 19.59
CA ALA A 102 -4.39 11.58 19.24
C ALA A 102 -2.90 11.94 19.01
N PRO A 103 -2.56 13.09 18.42
CA PRO A 103 -1.18 13.41 18.04
C PRO A 103 -0.12 13.22 19.13
N GLU A 104 -0.47 13.46 20.41
CA GLU A 104 0.43 13.24 21.55
C GLU A 104 0.85 11.76 21.75
N HIS A 105 0.11 10.81 21.18
CA HIS A 105 0.40 9.38 21.23
C HIS A 105 1.34 8.91 20.10
N ALA A 106 1.64 9.76 19.13
CA ALA A 106 2.41 9.40 17.93
C ALA A 106 3.79 8.78 18.22
N GLU A 107 4.52 9.31 19.22
CA GLU A 107 5.82 8.75 19.61
C GLU A 107 5.67 7.30 20.12
N LYS A 108 4.61 7.05 20.89
CA LYS A 108 4.34 5.74 21.46
C LYS A 108 3.98 4.74 20.37
N LEU A 109 3.14 5.13 19.41
CA LEU A 109 2.81 4.32 18.24
C LEU A 109 4.07 3.94 17.46
N ALA A 110 4.95 4.91 17.16
CA ALA A 110 6.20 4.63 16.47
C ALA A 110 7.15 3.72 17.27
N SER A 111 7.19 3.83 18.60
CA SER A 111 7.93 2.91 19.48
C SER A 111 7.36 1.49 19.45
N LEU A 112 6.03 1.34 19.51
CA LEU A 112 5.39 0.02 19.43
C LEU A 112 5.69 -0.65 18.09
N ALA A 113 5.57 0.11 17.00
CA ALA A 113 5.82 -0.38 15.65
C ALA A 113 7.28 -0.83 15.43
N LEU A 114 8.26 0.04 15.73
CA LEU A 114 9.65 -0.21 15.38
C LEU A 114 10.45 -0.94 16.47
N GLU A 115 10.25 -0.59 17.74
CA GLU A 115 11.08 -1.12 18.83
C GLU A 115 10.49 -2.41 19.42
N GLN A 116 9.17 -2.58 19.32
CA GLN A 116 8.46 -3.75 19.87
C GLN A 116 7.90 -4.67 18.77
N ASN A 117 8.08 -4.33 17.50
CA ASN A 117 7.59 -5.08 16.33
C ASN A 117 6.07 -5.35 16.37
N VAL A 118 5.28 -4.42 16.90
CA VAL A 118 3.81 -4.52 16.88
C VAL A 118 3.29 -3.97 15.55
N PRO A 119 2.64 -4.76 14.69
CA PRO A 119 1.98 -4.22 13.51
C PRO A 119 0.83 -3.29 13.92
N ILE A 120 0.65 -2.19 13.20
CA ILE A 120 -0.34 -1.17 13.55
C ILE A 120 -1.21 -0.82 12.35
N VAL A 121 -2.52 -0.82 12.55
CA VAL A 121 -3.48 -0.11 11.69
C VAL A 121 -3.81 1.20 12.40
N LEU A 122 -3.34 2.32 11.85
CA LEU A 122 -3.65 3.66 12.27
C LEU A 122 -4.86 4.13 11.46
N ASP A 123 -6.03 3.95 12.03
CA ASP A 123 -7.32 4.30 11.45
C ASP A 123 -7.56 5.81 11.63
N VAL A 124 -7.58 6.52 10.51
CA VAL A 124 -7.84 7.96 10.47
C VAL A 124 -9.26 8.30 9.99
N SER A 125 -10.07 7.29 9.66
CA SER A 125 -11.41 7.47 9.10
C SER A 125 -12.40 8.08 10.11
N GLY A 126 -12.22 7.81 11.40
CA GLY A 126 -13.06 8.31 12.50
C GLY A 126 -12.80 9.75 12.95
N TYR A 127 -11.76 10.43 12.43
CA TYR A 127 -11.43 11.80 12.86
C TYR A 127 -12.31 12.83 12.12
N LEU A 128 -13.14 13.55 12.89
CA LEU A 128 -13.98 14.62 12.35
C LEU A 128 -13.19 15.87 11.90
N ASP A 129 -12.02 16.09 12.49
CA ASP A 129 -11.12 17.20 12.15
C ASP A 129 -9.93 16.66 11.36
N GLU A 130 -9.94 16.92 10.04
CA GLU A 130 -8.87 16.54 9.12
C GLU A 130 -7.50 17.08 9.55
N ALA A 131 -7.44 18.22 10.25
CA ALA A 131 -6.17 18.76 10.73
C ALA A 131 -5.58 17.91 11.87
N VAL A 132 -6.43 17.32 12.71
CA VAL A 132 -5.99 16.40 13.78
C VAL A 132 -5.48 15.10 13.18
N ALA A 133 -6.17 14.57 12.17
CA ALA A 133 -5.72 13.39 11.43
C ALA A 133 -4.38 13.64 10.73
N ASP A 134 -4.22 14.77 10.03
CA ASP A 134 -2.95 15.16 9.39
C ASP A 134 -1.82 15.30 10.42
N GLU A 135 -2.08 15.94 11.57
CA GLU A 135 -1.09 16.08 12.64
C GLU A 135 -0.66 14.72 13.21
N LEU A 136 -1.61 13.81 13.44
CA LEU A 136 -1.32 12.46 13.93
C LEU A 136 -0.47 11.65 12.95
N VAL A 137 -0.80 11.68 11.65
CA VAL A 137 -0.01 11.02 10.60
C VAL A 137 1.37 11.66 10.48
N PHE A 138 1.44 12.99 10.51
CA PHE A 138 2.69 13.74 10.46
C PHE A 138 3.63 13.35 11.61
N GLU A 139 3.15 13.43 12.85
CA GLU A 139 3.95 13.13 14.04
C GLU A 139 4.36 11.66 14.07
N THR A 140 3.47 10.74 13.70
CA THR A 140 3.79 9.30 13.63
C THR A 140 4.89 9.03 12.60
N ALA A 141 4.73 9.54 11.38
CA ALA A 141 5.74 9.45 10.32
C ALA A 141 7.07 10.11 10.71
N ARG A 142 7.02 11.24 11.42
CA ARG A 142 8.19 11.96 11.93
C ARG A 142 8.95 11.12 12.95
N HIS A 143 8.25 10.49 13.89
CA HIS A 143 8.85 9.64 14.92
C HIS A 143 9.41 8.34 14.33
N LEU A 144 8.69 7.68 13.41
CA LEU A 144 9.21 6.53 12.66
C LEU A 144 10.54 6.89 11.97
N PHE A 145 10.56 7.97 11.19
CA PHE A 145 11.77 8.41 10.48
C PHE A 145 12.92 8.80 11.41
N ALA A 146 12.63 9.31 12.61
CA ALA A 146 13.65 9.69 13.58
C ALA A 146 14.28 8.48 14.27
N LYS A 147 13.45 7.51 14.69
CA LYS A 147 13.88 6.26 15.35
C LYS A 147 14.64 5.36 14.39
N GLU A 148 14.17 5.25 13.16
CA GLU A 148 14.72 4.33 12.16
C GLU A 148 16.18 4.66 11.77
N LYS A 149 16.59 5.93 11.88
CA LYS A 149 18.00 6.32 11.73
C LYS A 149 18.95 5.60 12.69
N LYS A 150 18.45 5.14 13.84
CA LYS A 150 19.23 4.44 14.86
C LYS A 150 19.08 2.92 14.74
N LEU A 151 17.87 2.42 14.49
CA LEU A 151 17.56 0.99 14.49
C LEU A 151 18.01 0.29 13.20
N LYS A 152 17.81 0.91 12.04
CA LYS A 152 18.12 0.36 10.72
C LYS A 152 17.46 -1.00 10.43
N GLN A 153 16.22 -1.15 10.86
CA GLN A 153 15.36 -2.30 10.62
C GLN A 153 14.44 -2.03 9.42
N PRO A 154 14.29 -2.99 8.49
CA PRO A 154 13.33 -2.87 7.41
C PRO A 154 11.89 -2.73 7.94
N PHE A 155 11.19 -1.67 7.53
CA PHE A 155 9.85 -1.36 7.99
C PHE A 155 9.05 -0.63 6.92
N LEU A 156 7.83 -1.12 6.65
CA LEU A 156 6.94 -0.52 5.67
C LEU A 156 5.92 0.41 6.34
N LEU A 157 5.89 1.66 5.89
CA LEU A 157 4.74 2.55 6.10
C LEU A 157 3.85 2.47 4.86
N LEU A 158 2.63 1.96 5.02
CA LEU A 158 1.59 1.95 3.99
C LEU A 158 0.64 3.12 4.23
N VAL A 159 0.30 3.87 3.19
CA VAL A 159 -0.61 5.02 3.27
C VAL A 159 -1.70 4.86 2.23
N GLU A 160 -2.92 4.61 2.70
CA GLU A 160 -4.11 4.65 1.87
C GLU A 160 -4.46 6.07 1.42
N GLU A 161 -5.15 6.18 0.29
CA GLU A 161 -5.51 7.41 -0.39
C GLU A 161 -4.43 8.52 -0.31
N VAL A 162 -3.21 8.14 -0.67
CA VAL A 162 -2.01 8.98 -0.56
C VAL A 162 -2.13 10.33 -1.29
N HIS A 163 -3.10 10.49 -2.18
CA HIS A 163 -3.43 11.75 -2.84
C HIS A 163 -3.94 12.83 -1.87
N GLU A 164 -4.51 12.46 -0.73
CA GLU A 164 -4.93 13.40 0.33
C GLU A 164 -3.71 14.11 0.94
N TYR A 165 -2.60 13.38 1.11
CA TYR A 165 -1.36 13.92 1.66
C TYR A 165 -0.41 14.47 0.58
N ILE A 166 -0.35 13.82 -0.58
CA ILE A 166 0.58 14.13 -1.68
C ILE A 166 -0.18 14.48 -2.98
N PRO A 167 -1.02 15.53 -2.98
CA PRO A 167 -1.86 15.86 -4.12
C PRO A 167 -1.04 16.46 -5.29
N GLU A 168 -1.41 16.15 -6.52
CA GLU A 168 -0.80 16.69 -7.76
C GLU A 168 -0.91 18.22 -7.81
N GLY A 169 -2.05 18.76 -7.38
CA GLY A 169 -2.32 20.20 -7.28
C GLY A 169 -2.62 20.62 -5.84
N GLY A 170 -2.48 21.92 -5.53
CA GLY A 170 -2.66 22.44 -4.18
C GLY A 170 -1.42 22.33 -3.29
N GLY A 171 -1.58 22.68 -2.01
CA GLY A 171 -0.52 22.60 -1.00
C GLY A 171 -0.37 21.18 -0.48
N THR A 172 0.87 20.71 -0.35
CA THR A 172 1.15 19.44 0.35
C THR A 172 1.06 19.68 1.86
N THR A 173 0.31 18.82 2.55
CA THR A 173 0.14 18.87 4.00
C THR A 173 1.46 18.64 4.75
N ASP A 174 1.46 18.82 6.05
CA ASP A 174 2.66 18.61 6.87
C ASP A 174 3.03 17.12 6.86
N ALA A 175 2.03 16.25 7.00
CA ALA A 175 2.19 14.81 6.82
C ALA A 175 2.74 14.48 5.44
N GLY A 176 2.15 15.03 4.37
CA GLY A 176 2.60 14.81 2.99
C GLY A 176 4.07 15.17 2.77
N ARG A 177 4.54 16.29 3.34
CA ARG A 177 5.97 16.68 3.25
C ARG A 177 6.86 15.69 3.99
N MET A 178 6.41 15.13 5.11
CA MET A 178 7.13 14.08 5.84
C MET A 178 7.13 12.75 5.07
N LEU A 179 6.00 12.33 4.49
CA LEU A 179 5.89 11.13 3.65
C LEU A 179 6.80 11.22 2.42
N VAL A 180 6.81 12.35 1.69
CA VAL A 180 7.74 12.56 0.56
C VAL A 180 9.20 12.48 1.03
N LYS A 181 9.52 12.99 2.22
CA LYS A 181 10.86 12.89 2.80
C LYS A 181 11.22 11.45 3.17
N ILE A 182 10.28 10.65 3.66
CA ILE A 182 10.45 9.20 3.86
C ILE A 182 10.73 8.54 2.51
N GLY A 183 9.87 8.71 1.51
CA GLY A 183 10.10 8.12 0.19
C GLY A 183 11.47 8.44 -0.40
N LYS A 184 11.98 9.68 -0.21
CA LYS A 184 13.30 10.11 -0.72
C LYS A 184 14.50 9.66 0.10
N ARG A 185 14.35 9.41 1.41
CA ARG A 185 15.49 9.25 2.34
C ARG A 185 15.34 8.07 3.31
N GLY A 186 14.24 7.35 3.26
CA GLY A 186 13.87 6.27 4.16
C GLY A 186 14.59 4.98 3.84
N ARG A 187 14.76 4.64 2.55
CA ARG A 187 15.47 3.43 2.08
C ARG A 187 16.83 3.21 2.74
N LYS A 188 17.67 4.25 2.83
CA LYS A 188 18.99 4.18 3.49
C LYS A 188 18.96 3.96 5.01
N HIS A 189 17.79 4.11 5.61
CA HIS A 189 17.55 3.85 7.02
C HIS A 189 16.68 2.63 7.26
N GLY A 190 16.08 2.00 6.24
CA GLY A 190 15.17 0.86 6.43
C GLY A 190 13.68 1.22 6.42
N LEU A 191 13.30 2.48 6.22
CA LEU A 191 11.88 2.89 6.19
C LEU A 191 11.36 3.04 4.75
N GLY A 192 10.53 2.11 4.30
CA GLY A 192 9.83 2.16 3.02
C GLY A 192 8.52 2.92 3.10
N LEU A 193 7.98 3.28 1.93
CA LEU A 193 6.68 3.94 1.80
C LEU A 193 5.89 3.33 0.64
N LEU A 194 4.75 2.72 0.94
CA LEU A 194 3.78 2.29 -0.06
C LEU A 194 2.57 3.24 -0.07
N GLY A 195 2.42 4.01 -1.14
CA GLY A 195 1.23 4.83 -1.35
C GLY A 195 0.18 4.07 -2.14
N ILE A 196 -1.09 4.22 -1.76
CA ILE A 196 -2.22 3.67 -2.51
C ILE A 196 -3.13 4.82 -2.88
N SER A 197 -3.66 4.84 -4.10
CA SER A 197 -4.76 5.76 -4.43
C SER A 197 -5.59 5.25 -5.60
N GLN A 198 -6.89 5.56 -5.57
CA GLN A 198 -7.79 5.31 -6.70
C GLN A 198 -7.47 6.10 -7.97
N ARG A 199 -6.88 7.30 -7.83
CA ARG A 199 -6.72 8.27 -8.92
C ARG A 199 -5.25 8.66 -9.09
N PRO A 200 -4.50 8.02 -9.99
CA PRO A 200 -3.10 8.39 -10.20
C PRO A 200 -2.97 9.83 -10.75
N ALA A 201 -4.00 10.39 -11.41
CA ALA A 201 -4.00 11.79 -11.81
C ALA A 201 -3.91 12.75 -10.62
N ASN A 202 -4.44 12.37 -9.46
CA ASN A 202 -4.50 13.21 -8.25
C ASN A 202 -3.23 13.15 -7.39
N VAL A 203 -2.29 12.26 -7.66
CA VAL A 203 -1.04 12.10 -6.87
C VAL A 203 0.13 12.77 -7.59
N LYS A 204 1.02 13.47 -6.87
CA LYS A 204 2.23 14.10 -7.48
C LYS A 204 3.02 13.12 -8.35
N LYS A 205 3.24 13.47 -9.63
CA LYS A 205 4.04 12.63 -10.55
C LYS A 205 5.48 12.42 -10.08
N ASP A 206 6.08 13.39 -9.41
CA ASP A 206 7.41 13.25 -8.81
C ASP A 206 7.48 12.17 -7.71
N TYR A 207 6.34 11.83 -7.08
CA TYR A 207 6.28 10.70 -6.16
C TYR A 207 6.20 9.38 -6.95
N ILE A 208 5.26 9.28 -7.90
CA ILE A 208 5.00 8.06 -8.70
C ILE A 208 6.25 7.65 -9.50
N THR A 209 6.85 8.58 -10.23
CA THR A 209 8.04 8.34 -11.09
C THR A 209 9.33 8.02 -10.33
N GLN A 210 9.28 8.02 -9.01
CA GLN A 210 10.41 7.70 -8.12
C GLN A 210 10.10 6.46 -7.27
N CYS A 211 9.04 5.72 -7.59
CA CYS A 211 8.72 4.45 -6.94
C CYS A 211 9.56 3.32 -7.56
N ASP A 212 10.19 2.51 -6.72
CA ASP A 212 10.94 1.32 -7.11
C ASP A 212 10.01 0.20 -7.62
N TRP A 213 8.71 0.25 -7.26
CA TRP A 213 7.69 -0.63 -7.82
C TRP A 213 6.33 0.04 -7.95
N LEU A 214 5.64 -0.29 -9.03
CA LEU A 214 4.37 0.29 -9.43
C LEU A 214 3.39 -0.83 -9.81
N CYS A 215 2.17 -0.73 -9.29
CA CYS A 215 1.09 -1.66 -9.59
C CYS A 215 -0.10 -0.89 -10.15
N TRP A 216 -0.40 -1.10 -11.43
CA TRP A 216 -1.49 -0.46 -12.14
C TRP A 216 -2.62 -1.46 -12.36
N HIS A 217 -3.63 -1.43 -11.49
CA HIS A 217 -4.90 -2.10 -11.72
C HIS A 217 -5.73 -1.32 -12.74
N ARG A 218 -6.89 -1.89 -13.10
CA ARG A 218 -7.82 -1.29 -14.06
C ARG A 218 -8.11 0.19 -13.79
N LEU A 219 -7.94 1.02 -14.81
CA LEU A 219 -8.27 2.46 -14.85
C LEU A 219 -9.12 2.73 -16.08
N THR A 220 -10.15 3.58 -15.98
CA THR A 220 -11.13 3.80 -17.07
C THR A 220 -11.37 5.27 -17.38
N TRP A 221 -10.67 6.17 -16.70
CA TRP A 221 -10.83 7.61 -16.89
C TRP A 221 -9.65 8.17 -17.67
N ASP A 222 -9.91 9.01 -18.67
CA ASP A 222 -8.89 9.54 -19.57
C ASP A 222 -7.74 10.22 -18.81
N ASN A 223 -8.03 11.05 -17.81
CA ASN A 223 -7.00 11.71 -17.02
C ASN A 223 -6.05 10.71 -16.31
N ASP A 224 -6.55 9.56 -15.88
CA ASP A 224 -5.78 8.52 -15.20
C ASP A 224 -5.01 7.65 -16.21
N THR A 225 -5.63 7.28 -17.34
CA THR A 225 -4.94 6.52 -18.41
C THR A 225 -3.86 7.36 -19.10
N GLN A 226 -4.01 8.68 -19.18
CA GLN A 226 -2.92 9.58 -19.59
C GLN A 226 -1.71 9.52 -18.65
N VAL A 227 -1.90 9.23 -17.35
CA VAL A 227 -0.75 9.03 -16.43
C VAL A 227 -0.03 7.73 -16.76
N VAL A 228 -0.78 6.65 -17.01
CA VAL A 228 -0.21 5.37 -17.48
C VAL A 228 0.60 5.60 -18.75
N ARG A 229 0.02 6.33 -19.73
CA ARG A 229 0.69 6.65 -20.99
C ARG A 229 2.01 7.41 -20.81
N ARG A 230 2.04 8.33 -19.85
CA ARG A 230 3.21 9.17 -19.57
C ARG A 230 4.32 8.40 -18.86
N ILE A 231 3.96 7.46 -17.99
CA ILE A 231 4.91 6.74 -17.13
C ILE A 231 5.38 5.43 -17.77
N ILE A 232 4.46 4.69 -18.38
CA ILE A 232 4.74 3.45 -19.09
C ILE A 232 4.84 3.74 -20.59
N ASP A 233 3.73 3.62 -21.32
CA ASP A 233 3.63 3.92 -22.74
C ASP A 233 2.15 3.88 -23.19
N ARG A 234 1.93 4.12 -24.49
CA ARG A 234 0.60 4.10 -25.09
C ARG A 234 -0.06 2.72 -25.08
N GLU A 235 0.68 1.65 -25.28
CA GLU A 235 0.13 0.29 -25.34
C GLU A 235 -0.50 -0.09 -23.99
N HIS A 236 0.21 0.17 -22.90
CA HIS A 236 -0.29 -0.10 -21.54
C HIS A 236 -1.44 0.83 -21.16
N ALA A 237 -1.45 2.08 -21.64
CA ALA A 237 -2.57 2.99 -21.39
C ALA A 237 -3.86 2.55 -22.07
N GLU A 238 -3.78 1.88 -23.23
CA GLU A 238 -4.94 1.28 -23.89
C GLU A 238 -5.32 -0.04 -23.19
N ALA A 239 -4.33 -0.88 -22.83
CA ALA A 239 -4.58 -2.19 -22.23
C ALA A 239 -5.02 -2.16 -20.74
N VAL A 240 -4.72 -1.09 -19.99
CA VAL A 240 -5.08 -0.97 -18.57
C VAL A 240 -6.59 -0.89 -18.36
N GLU A 241 -7.35 -0.44 -19.37
CA GLU A 241 -8.81 -0.37 -19.31
C GLU A 241 -9.46 -1.77 -19.28
N ASP A 242 -8.77 -2.75 -19.88
CA ASP A 242 -9.23 -4.13 -20.08
C ASP A 242 -8.74 -5.13 -19.02
N LEU A 243 -8.09 -4.65 -17.95
CA LEU A 243 -7.66 -5.52 -16.84
C LEU A 243 -8.85 -6.02 -16.01
N ASP A 244 -8.90 -7.31 -15.71
CA ASP A 244 -9.91 -7.88 -14.82
C ASP A 244 -9.67 -7.49 -13.35
N ASP A 245 -10.64 -7.75 -12.48
CA ASP A 245 -10.51 -7.43 -11.07
C ASP A 245 -9.41 -8.27 -10.39
N GLY A 246 -8.42 -7.59 -9.84
CA GLY A 246 -7.20 -8.18 -9.27
C GLY A 246 -6.08 -8.40 -10.29
N GLU A 247 -6.31 -8.13 -11.57
CA GLU A 247 -5.24 -8.02 -12.56
C GLU A 247 -4.58 -6.65 -12.53
N ALA A 248 -3.26 -6.63 -12.73
CA ALA A 248 -2.49 -5.40 -12.79
C ALA A 248 -1.27 -5.51 -13.70
N PHE A 249 -0.80 -4.37 -14.18
CA PHE A 249 0.58 -4.23 -14.63
C PHE A 249 1.49 -3.96 -13.44
N LEU A 250 2.40 -4.90 -13.17
CA LEU A 250 3.42 -4.81 -12.14
C LEU A 250 4.75 -4.43 -12.80
N MET A 251 5.22 -3.22 -12.50
CA MET A 251 6.52 -2.71 -12.91
C MET A 251 7.43 -2.63 -11.69
N THR A 252 8.66 -3.12 -11.79
CA THR A 252 9.62 -3.11 -10.67
C THR A 252 11.02 -2.81 -11.17
N ASP A 253 11.76 -1.94 -10.48
CA ASP A 253 13.12 -1.53 -10.85
C ASP A 253 14.10 -2.72 -10.91
N TRP A 254 13.93 -3.72 -10.03
CA TRP A 254 14.85 -4.87 -9.95
C TRP A 254 14.63 -5.95 -11.00
N SER A 255 13.49 -5.94 -11.71
CA SER A 255 13.24 -6.88 -12.82
C SER A 255 13.39 -6.22 -14.19
N GLU A 256 13.48 -4.90 -14.25
CA GLU A 256 13.55 -4.10 -15.49
C GLU A 256 12.46 -4.48 -16.52
N SER A 257 11.32 -4.99 -16.04
CA SER A 257 10.23 -5.53 -16.87
C SER A 257 8.86 -5.14 -16.31
N ILE A 258 7.85 -5.18 -17.18
CA ILE A 258 6.45 -5.01 -16.82
C ILE A 258 5.75 -6.34 -17.01
N ARG A 259 5.16 -6.86 -15.94
CA ARG A 259 4.41 -8.11 -15.96
C ARG A 259 2.93 -7.81 -15.81
N ARG A 260 2.10 -8.43 -16.64
CA ARG A 260 0.67 -8.55 -16.36
C ARG A 260 0.49 -9.68 -15.35
N VAL A 261 -0.12 -9.39 -14.22
CA VAL A 261 -0.22 -10.33 -13.09
C VAL A 261 -1.64 -10.37 -12.56
N GLN A 262 -2.08 -11.54 -12.11
CA GLN A 262 -3.26 -11.72 -11.27
C GLN A 262 -2.79 -11.82 -9.81
N PHE A 263 -3.09 -10.81 -9.00
CA PHE A 263 -2.80 -10.90 -7.57
C PHE A 263 -3.61 -12.02 -6.92
N HIS A 264 -2.97 -12.71 -5.98
CA HIS A 264 -3.65 -13.64 -5.10
C HIS A 264 -4.80 -12.92 -4.37
N ARG A 265 -5.77 -13.68 -3.87
CA ARG A 265 -6.81 -13.11 -3.01
C ARG A 265 -6.28 -13.01 -1.58
N LYS A 266 -6.59 -11.89 -0.91
CA LYS A 266 -6.42 -11.77 0.54
C LYS A 266 -7.19 -12.90 1.24
N ARG A 267 -6.65 -13.39 2.35
CA ARG A 267 -7.29 -14.41 3.20
C ARG A 267 -8.18 -13.78 4.26
N THR A 268 -7.80 -12.60 4.75
CA THR A 268 -8.55 -11.89 5.78
C THR A 268 -9.83 -11.29 5.23
N PHE A 269 -10.82 -11.05 6.11
CA PHE A 269 -12.09 -10.43 5.76
C PHE A 269 -11.94 -9.11 5.02
N ASP A 270 -12.95 -8.84 4.20
CA ASP A 270 -13.09 -7.62 3.43
C ASP A 270 -14.12 -6.71 4.08
N ALA A 271 -13.66 -5.84 4.99
CA ALA A 271 -14.49 -4.86 5.67
C ALA A 271 -15.16 -3.85 4.72
N GLY A 272 -14.53 -3.59 3.57
CA GLY A 272 -15.06 -2.75 2.49
C GLY A 272 -16.07 -3.42 1.57
N ALA A 273 -16.26 -4.74 1.67
CA ALA A 273 -17.21 -5.44 0.81
C ALA A 273 -18.62 -4.93 1.09
N THR A 274 -19.26 -4.33 0.08
CA THR A 274 -20.64 -3.85 0.16
C THR A 274 -21.52 -4.96 0.75
N PRO A 275 -22.32 -4.71 1.80
CA PRO A 275 -23.17 -5.74 2.39
C PRO A 275 -24.05 -6.34 1.29
N ALA A 276 -23.82 -7.62 0.98
CA ALA A 276 -24.74 -8.34 0.11
C ALA A 276 -26.08 -8.36 0.82
N SER A 277 -27.05 -7.56 0.37
CA SER A 277 -28.39 -7.56 0.93
C SER A 277 -28.91 -9.00 0.94
N THR A 278 -28.94 -9.62 2.11
CA THR A 278 -29.57 -10.91 2.33
C THR A 278 -31.05 -10.72 2.04
N THR A 279 -31.49 -11.14 0.86
CA THR A 279 -32.90 -11.31 0.54
C THR A 279 -33.43 -12.43 1.42
N SER A 280 -34.04 -12.05 2.54
CA SER A 280 -34.84 -12.94 3.38
C SER A 280 -36.09 -13.35 2.61
N SER A 281 -35.99 -14.44 1.84
CA SER A 281 -37.18 -15.18 1.44
C SER A 281 -37.66 -15.98 2.64
N GLY A 282 -38.57 -15.38 3.41
CA GLY A 282 -39.33 -16.11 4.43
C GLY A 282 -40.19 -17.19 3.78
N PRO A 283 -40.39 -18.34 4.45
CA PRO A 283 -41.21 -19.41 3.91
C PRO A 283 -42.69 -19.02 3.99
N SER A 284 -43.38 -19.13 2.87
CA SER A 284 -44.83 -19.21 2.76
C SER A 284 -45.29 -20.66 2.82
#